data_AF-A0A1J5WZC6-F1
#
_entry.id   AF-A0A1J5WZC6-F1
#
_cell.length_a   1.000
_cell.length_b   1.000
_cell.length_c   1.000
_cell.angle_alpha   90.00
_cell.angle_beta   90.00
_cell.angle_gamma   90.00
#
_symmetry.space_group_name_H-M   'P 1'
#
loop_
_entity.id
_entity.type
_entity.pdbx_description
1 polymer ?
#
loop_
_entity_poly.entity_id
_entity_poly.type
_entity_poly.pdbx_seq_one_letter_code
_entity_poly.pdbx_strand_id
1 'polypeptide(L)'
;MDAVRVAQKYIRKMLQCTEGMKTLLLDRETAKITTAVFTMEAILENEIYLTVSIENESVVSSSPEDLSFLSCIVFVRPTKENISKLCLELASPQYGKYFLFFTTKISPMAIESLAQCDILERVVSVDEWYIDYHPVAPELFSFRVPSFAAKEDPSYPRCLNGLFSLCLASGKAPTVLHTLASPRAGALAHEVATLANTNKHAFASDRSLLIIVDRNCDVLTPLATTWEYNAMLHEFLKMDGGGLEAAGETPVSFLDDALYRESLFLNFGETGERIRGRLEELKSEEERKNTPGKQNGSLIEQVGFYLEKRSTSETVRKHLSLFTKLNSHVDENNIYSLFEIEQDILSGAVNKVEELEKRIDAVQRETEHGFAKEQLVPLFMLFGGKCLSKNTVDVAAFSLAMKKHGLSVGEISAVLGFGKNTLPKWRKSKADVLSRSITKMGKGLFKKEAYVPHRAPFADLIELVAAGRYRECGLGAIGTVDAPESYSSMFFFIVGGVTHAEGLAAHMHNRRSAANVVVGGTDILTKRKFVEAAFLESAASSPTL
;
A
#
# COMPACT_ATOMS: atom_id res chain seq x y z
N MET A 1 -12.84 11.63 -1.33
CA MET A 1 -11.64 11.89 -2.12
C MET A 1 -11.00 10.54 -2.35
N ASP A 2 -10.73 10.21 -3.61
CA ASP A 2 -10.30 8.89 -4.06
C ASP A 2 -8.93 9.06 -4.71
N ALA A 3 -7.91 8.47 -4.09
CA ALA A 3 -6.51 8.65 -4.49
C ALA A 3 -6.25 8.17 -5.93
N VAL A 4 -6.92 7.09 -6.34
CA VAL A 4 -6.85 6.52 -7.70
C VAL A 4 -7.49 7.49 -8.68
N ARG A 5 -8.71 7.96 -8.41
CA ARG A 5 -9.42 8.87 -9.34
C ARG A 5 -8.71 10.22 -9.52
N VAL A 6 -8.11 10.76 -8.46
CA VAL A 6 -7.31 11.98 -8.56
C VAL A 6 -6.14 11.75 -9.51
N ALA A 7 -5.37 10.68 -9.29
CA ALA A 7 -4.25 10.31 -10.16
C ALA A 7 -4.70 10.08 -11.62
N GLN A 8 -5.82 9.39 -11.83
CA GLN A 8 -6.41 9.17 -13.15
C GLN A 8 -6.77 10.47 -13.87
N LYS A 9 -7.38 11.43 -13.14
CA LYS A 9 -7.84 12.70 -13.71
C LYS A 9 -6.69 13.53 -14.26
N TYR A 10 -5.61 13.62 -13.50
CA TYR A 10 -4.39 14.23 -14.01
C TYR A 10 -3.91 13.41 -15.19
N ILE A 11 -3.44 12.16 -15.02
CA ILE A 11 -2.76 11.42 -16.11
C ILE A 11 -3.57 11.47 -17.40
N ARG A 12 -4.90 11.31 -17.37
CA ARG A 12 -5.78 11.51 -18.55
C ARG A 12 -5.54 12.82 -19.29
N LYS A 13 -5.52 13.95 -18.56
CA LYS A 13 -5.28 15.28 -19.14
C LYS A 13 -3.87 15.40 -19.76
N MET A 14 -2.89 14.63 -19.28
CA MET A 14 -1.51 14.68 -19.77
C MET A 14 -1.43 13.91 -21.08
N LEU A 15 -2.03 12.71 -21.13
CA LEU A 15 -2.09 11.93 -22.38
C LEU A 15 -2.84 12.69 -23.49
N GLN A 16 -3.71 13.64 -23.11
CA GLN A 16 -4.51 14.48 -24.01
C GLN A 16 -3.92 15.89 -24.25
N CYS A 17 -2.66 16.14 -23.85
CA CYS A 17 -2.06 17.49 -24.00
C CYS A 17 -1.77 17.88 -25.45
N THR A 18 -1.61 16.91 -26.35
CA THR A 18 -1.37 17.12 -27.77
C THR A 18 -2.03 16.01 -28.60
N GLU A 19 -2.38 16.35 -29.83
CA GLU A 19 -2.87 15.40 -30.85
C GLU A 19 -1.69 14.78 -31.62
N GLY A 20 -1.91 13.59 -32.19
CA GLY A 20 -0.95 12.90 -33.05
C GLY A 20 -0.16 11.81 -32.33
N MET A 21 0.78 11.19 -33.05
CA MET A 21 1.55 10.06 -32.52
C MET A 21 2.46 10.50 -31.38
N LYS A 22 2.30 9.87 -30.22
CA LYS A 22 3.00 10.22 -28.98
C LYS A 22 3.88 9.08 -28.47
N THR A 23 4.94 9.48 -27.78
CA THR A 23 5.77 8.62 -26.93
C THR A 23 5.67 9.08 -25.49
N LEU A 24 5.53 8.14 -24.56
CA LEU A 24 5.49 8.40 -23.13
C LEU A 24 6.83 8.00 -22.50
N LEU A 25 7.59 8.98 -22.01
CA LEU A 25 8.88 8.79 -21.34
C LEU A 25 8.67 8.87 -19.82
N LEU A 26 8.97 7.78 -19.11
CA LEU A 26 8.72 7.61 -17.68
C LEU A 26 10.00 7.32 -16.92
N ASP A 27 10.04 7.63 -15.63
CA ASP A 27 11.02 7.08 -14.70
C ASP A 27 10.44 5.84 -13.99
N ARG A 28 11.26 5.16 -13.19
CA ARG A 28 10.85 3.94 -12.47
C ARG A 28 9.63 4.16 -11.56
N GLU A 29 9.50 5.34 -10.95
CA GLU A 29 8.40 5.63 -10.02
C GLU A 29 7.14 6.06 -10.77
N THR A 30 7.26 6.96 -11.75
CA THR A 30 6.12 7.40 -12.57
C THR A 30 5.58 6.29 -13.47
N ALA A 31 6.42 5.34 -13.89
CA ALA A 31 5.96 4.12 -14.54
C ALA A 31 5.00 3.34 -13.64
N LYS A 32 5.39 3.10 -12.38
CA LYS A 32 4.54 2.39 -11.39
C LYS A 32 3.25 3.15 -11.08
N ILE A 33 3.31 4.48 -10.97
CA ILE A 33 2.11 5.31 -10.75
C ILE A 33 1.17 5.20 -11.95
N THR A 34 1.72 5.26 -13.17
CA THR A 34 0.94 5.18 -14.42
C THR A 34 0.28 3.81 -14.56
N THR A 35 1.01 2.71 -14.35
CA THR A 35 0.45 1.35 -14.44
C THR A 35 -0.56 1.03 -13.34
N ALA A 36 -0.52 1.74 -12.21
CA ALA A 36 -1.50 1.59 -11.15
C ALA A 36 -2.87 2.20 -11.50
N VAL A 37 -2.91 3.19 -12.40
CA VAL A 37 -4.12 3.97 -12.68
C VAL A 37 -4.59 3.96 -14.13
N PHE A 38 -3.73 3.51 -15.04
CA PHE A 38 -4.02 3.34 -16.47
C PHE A 38 -3.60 1.95 -16.96
N THR A 39 -4.38 1.46 -17.92
CA THR A 39 -4.16 0.20 -18.62
C THR A 39 -3.37 0.48 -19.90
N MET A 40 -2.68 -0.52 -20.44
CA MET A 40 -1.96 -0.33 -21.72
C MET A 40 -2.93 0.00 -22.87
N GLU A 41 -4.13 -0.56 -22.86
CA GLU A 41 -5.18 -0.24 -23.83
C GLU A 41 -5.59 1.24 -23.74
N ALA A 42 -5.83 1.75 -22.53
CA ALA A 42 -6.16 3.15 -22.33
C ALA A 42 -5.01 4.11 -22.72
N ILE A 43 -3.75 3.68 -22.59
CA ILE A 43 -2.59 4.44 -23.08
C ILE A 43 -2.60 4.51 -24.62
N LEU A 44 -2.81 3.37 -25.28
CA LEU A 44 -2.88 3.26 -26.74
C LEU A 44 -4.06 4.06 -27.33
N GLU A 45 -5.22 4.06 -26.68
CA GLU A 45 -6.39 4.87 -27.07
C GLU A 45 -6.11 6.37 -27.08
N ASN A 46 -5.13 6.83 -26.31
CA ASN A 46 -4.68 8.21 -26.30
C ASN A 46 -3.50 8.44 -27.27
N GLU A 47 -3.37 7.62 -28.33
CA GLU A 47 -2.37 7.75 -29.41
C GLU A 47 -0.91 7.65 -28.93
N ILE A 48 -0.67 6.99 -27.80
CA ILE A 48 0.67 6.73 -27.27
C ILE A 48 1.09 5.32 -27.70
N TYR A 49 2.02 5.25 -28.65
CA TYR A 49 2.43 3.97 -29.26
C TYR A 49 3.69 3.39 -28.61
N LEU A 50 4.50 4.24 -27.98
CA LEU A 50 5.75 3.86 -27.34
C LEU A 50 5.77 4.34 -25.90
N THR A 51 6.08 3.44 -24.97
CA THR A 51 6.40 3.78 -23.58
C THR A 51 7.86 3.43 -23.32
N VAL A 52 8.65 4.42 -22.93
CA VAL A 52 10.10 4.32 -22.78
C VAL A 52 10.48 4.70 -21.35
N SER A 53 11.46 4.00 -20.78
CA SER A 53 12.09 4.41 -19.53
C SER A 53 13.23 5.39 -19.81
N ILE A 54 13.28 6.50 -19.09
CA ILE A 54 14.40 7.45 -19.12
C ILE A 54 15.71 6.82 -18.61
N GLU A 55 15.64 5.69 -17.91
CA GLU A 55 16.82 4.97 -17.42
C GLU A 55 17.54 4.19 -18.52
N ASN A 56 16.86 3.86 -19.62
CA ASN A 56 17.43 3.07 -20.69
C ASN A 56 18.33 3.95 -21.57
N GLU A 57 19.63 3.98 -21.25
CA GLU A 57 20.67 4.64 -22.06
C GLU A 57 20.71 4.12 -23.51
N SER A 58 20.18 2.92 -23.77
CA SER A 58 20.26 2.24 -25.07
C SER A 58 19.38 2.85 -26.17
N VAL A 59 18.39 3.69 -25.85
CA VAL A 59 17.61 4.42 -26.87
C VAL A 59 18.43 5.57 -27.46
N VAL A 60 19.43 6.08 -26.73
CA VAL A 60 20.33 7.15 -27.19
C VAL A 60 21.37 6.63 -28.21
N SER A 61 21.61 5.32 -28.27
CA SER A 61 22.76 4.77 -29.01
C SER A 61 22.47 3.67 -30.03
N SER A 62 21.24 3.17 -30.15
CA SER A 62 20.99 1.87 -30.81
C SER A 62 19.88 1.85 -31.87
N SER A 63 19.54 2.98 -32.50
CA SER A 63 19.10 3.03 -33.91
C SER A 63 18.91 4.49 -34.36
N PRO A 64 19.40 4.89 -35.54
CA PRO A 64 19.25 6.24 -36.09
C PRO A 64 17.91 6.39 -36.80
N GLU A 65 16.81 6.05 -36.14
CA GLU A 65 15.49 6.43 -36.63
C GLU A 65 15.16 7.77 -35.99
N ASP A 66 15.31 8.85 -36.76
CA ASP A 66 14.87 10.18 -36.37
C ASP A 66 13.35 10.14 -36.14
N LEU A 67 12.94 10.08 -34.86
CA LEU A 67 11.54 10.06 -34.43
C LEU A 67 10.97 11.48 -34.32
N SER A 68 11.49 12.46 -35.08
CA SER A 68 11.03 13.85 -35.06
C SER A 68 9.55 14.04 -35.42
N PHE A 69 8.89 13.06 -36.02
CA PHE A 69 7.44 13.09 -36.24
C PHE A 69 6.62 12.81 -34.97
N LEU A 70 7.23 12.23 -33.93
CA LEU A 70 6.59 11.94 -32.65
C LEU A 70 6.68 13.12 -31.68
N SER A 71 5.64 13.27 -30.86
CA SER A 71 5.67 14.14 -29.68
C SER A 71 5.99 13.33 -28.42
N CYS A 72 6.93 13.80 -27.61
CA CYS A 72 7.33 13.14 -26.37
C CYS A 72 6.64 13.78 -25.17
N ILE A 73 5.87 12.98 -24.44
CA ILE A 73 5.31 13.32 -23.14
C ILE A 73 6.27 12.75 -22.09
N VAL A 74 6.95 13.62 -21.36
CA VAL A 74 7.86 13.23 -20.29
C VAL A 74 7.10 13.35 -18.97
N PHE A 75 6.97 12.25 -18.24
CA PHE A 75 6.39 12.27 -16.89
C PHE A 75 7.38 11.67 -15.90
N VAL A 76 8.04 12.53 -15.12
CA VAL A 76 9.13 12.13 -14.21
C VAL A 76 9.09 12.89 -12.89
N ARG A 77 9.74 12.35 -11.87
CA ARG A 77 10.02 13.08 -10.63
C ARG A 77 11.15 14.09 -10.87
N PRO A 78 11.14 15.30 -10.28
CA PRO A 78 12.19 16.29 -10.44
C PRO A 78 13.42 15.97 -9.56
N THR A 79 14.01 14.79 -9.72
CA THR A 79 15.25 14.38 -9.04
C THR A 79 16.46 14.89 -9.82
N LYS A 80 17.60 15.10 -9.14
CA LYS A 80 18.85 15.51 -9.82
C LYS A 80 19.23 14.54 -10.94
N GLU A 81 19.03 13.24 -10.74
CA GLU A 81 19.31 12.21 -11.73
C GLU A 81 18.42 12.35 -12.97
N ASN A 82 17.10 12.50 -12.78
CA ASN A 82 16.16 12.65 -13.89
C ASN A 82 16.42 13.95 -14.67
N ILE A 83 16.72 15.05 -13.97
CA ILE A 83 17.05 16.32 -14.62
C ILE A 83 18.32 16.17 -15.47
N SER A 84 19.38 15.53 -14.96
CA SER A 84 20.60 15.28 -15.73
C SER A 84 20.33 14.43 -16.98
N LYS A 85 19.52 13.37 -16.86
CA LYS A 85 19.15 12.53 -18.01
C LYS A 85 18.31 13.29 -19.04
N LEU A 86 17.38 14.14 -18.59
CA LEU A 86 16.62 15.01 -19.49
C LEU A 86 17.50 16.05 -20.18
N CYS A 87 18.48 16.62 -19.49
CA CYS A 87 19.45 17.52 -20.12
C CYS A 87 20.23 16.82 -21.25
N LEU A 88 20.62 15.55 -21.07
CA LEU A 88 21.29 14.77 -22.11
C LEU A 88 20.36 14.50 -23.31
N GLU A 89 19.10 14.15 -23.06
CA GLU A 89 18.09 13.96 -24.10
C GLU A 89 17.82 15.26 -24.88
N LEU A 90 17.68 16.40 -24.21
CA LEU A 90 17.42 17.69 -24.86
C LEU A 90 18.62 18.24 -25.63
N ALA A 91 19.84 17.87 -25.24
CA ALA A 91 21.06 18.24 -25.96
C ALA A 91 21.16 17.54 -27.34
N SER A 92 20.54 16.37 -27.49
CA SER A 92 20.46 15.62 -28.75
C SER A 92 19.08 15.00 -28.90
N PRO A 93 18.04 15.81 -29.17
CA PRO A 93 16.65 15.38 -29.08
C PRO A 93 16.29 14.40 -30.18
N GLN A 94 15.63 13.30 -29.79
CA GLN A 94 15.12 12.28 -30.69
C GLN A 94 13.73 12.59 -31.22
N TYR A 95 12.96 13.41 -30.49
CA TYR A 95 11.55 13.67 -30.76
C TYR A 95 11.31 15.08 -31.30
N GLY A 96 10.18 15.27 -31.97
CA GLY A 96 9.80 16.53 -32.59
C GLY A 96 9.53 17.63 -31.59
N LYS A 97 8.84 17.29 -30.50
CA LYS A 97 8.35 18.18 -29.45
C LYS A 97 8.41 17.48 -28.11
N TYR A 98 8.65 18.22 -27.03
CA TYR A 98 8.65 17.71 -25.67
C TYR A 98 7.64 18.46 -24.80
N PHE A 99 6.86 17.70 -24.04
CA PHE A 99 5.95 18.19 -23.00
C PHE A 99 6.43 17.62 -21.66
N LEU A 100 6.94 18.48 -20.77
CA LEU A 100 7.58 18.05 -19.53
C LEU A 100 6.60 18.15 -18.36
N PHE A 101 6.30 17.02 -17.72
CA PHE A 101 5.43 16.92 -16.56
C PHE A 101 6.21 16.40 -15.34
N PHE A 102 6.25 17.20 -14.27
CA PHE A 102 6.95 16.84 -13.04
C PHE A 102 6.00 16.47 -11.90
N THR A 103 6.29 15.41 -11.14
CA THR A 103 5.37 14.94 -10.06
C THR A 103 5.23 15.89 -8.86
N THR A 104 6.18 16.83 -8.73
CA THR A 104 6.28 17.80 -7.63
C THR A 104 6.87 19.11 -8.13
N LYS A 105 6.98 20.10 -7.25
CA LYS A 105 7.57 21.40 -7.57
C LYS A 105 9.01 21.26 -8.06
N ILE A 106 9.32 21.85 -9.20
CA ILE A 106 10.67 21.87 -9.76
C ILE A 106 11.45 23.09 -9.25
N SER A 107 12.74 22.91 -8.96
CA SER A 107 13.58 24.03 -8.51
C SER A 107 13.91 24.98 -9.68
N PRO A 108 13.98 26.31 -9.46
CA PRO A 108 14.34 27.27 -10.52
C PRO A 108 15.66 26.93 -11.23
N MET A 109 16.68 26.49 -10.49
CA MET A 109 17.97 26.08 -11.07
C MET A 109 17.85 24.89 -12.04
N ALA A 110 16.93 23.95 -11.77
CA ALA A 110 16.69 22.83 -12.67
C ALA A 110 15.99 23.28 -13.96
N ILE A 111 15.06 24.24 -13.87
CA ILE A 111 14.45 24.85 -15.06
C ILE A 111 15.51 25.56 -15.91
N GLU A 112 16.39 26.35 -15.28
CA GLU A 112 17.50 27.02 -15.97
C GLU A 112 18.44 26.02 -16.66
N SER A 113 18.74 24.91 -16.00
CA SER A 113 19.58 23.84 -16.56
C SER A 113 18.93 23.19 -17.80
N LEU A 114 17.63 22.89 -17.74
CA LEU A 114 16.89 22.33 -18.88
C LEU A 114 16.83 23.32 -20.05
N ALA A 115 16.57 24.60 -19.75
CA ALA A 115 16.51 25.65 -20.76
C ALA A 115 17.85 25.87 -21.50
N GLN A 116 18.99 25.71 -20.80
CA GLN A 116 20.31 25.79 -21.42
C GLN A 116 20.59 24.60 -22.35
N CYS A 117 20.03 23.43 -22.07
CA CYS A 117 20.22 22.22 -22.86
C CYS A 117 19.30 22.13 -24.08
N ASP A 118 18.14 22.79 -24.07
CA ASP A 118 17.18 22.82 -25.18
C ASP A 118 17.61 23.77 -26.31
N ILE A 119 18.78 23.51 -26.91
CA ILE A 119 19.36 24.34 -27.97
C ILE A 119 18.48 24.37 -29.23
N LEU A 120 17.71 23.29 -29.47
CA LEU A 120 16.84 23.16 -30.63
C LEU A 120 15.39 23.61 -30.36
N GLU A 121 15.12 24.22 -29.19
CA GLU A 121 13.82 24.78 -28.79
C GLU A 121 12.65 23.79 -28.97
N ARG A 122 12.86 22.54 -28.55
CA ARG A 122 11.88 21.46 -28.72
C ARG A 122 10.91 21.37 -27.54
N VAL A 123 11.21 21.97 -26.39
CA VAL A 123 10.32 21.98 -25.22
C VAL A 123 9.18 22.97 -25.44
N VAL A 124 7.96 22.45 -25.47
CA VAL A 124 6.73 23.24 -25.71
C VAL A 124 6.11 23.72 -24.40
N SER A 125 6.13 22.87 -23.37
CA SER A 125 5.51 23.17 -22.07
C SER A 125 6.23 22.45 -20.93
N VAL A 126 6.15 23.08 -19.75
CA VAL A 126 6.66 22.53 -18.49
C VAL A 126 5.58 22.73 -17.44
N ASP A 127 5.04 21.61 -16.94
CA ASP A 127 3.92 21.60 -16.01
C ASP A 127 4.25 20.81 -14.73
N GLU A 128 3.75 21.31 -13.60
CA GLU A 128 3.86 20.65 -12.29
C GLU A 128 2.57 19.91 -11.95
N TRP A 129 2.67 18.60 -11.79
CA TRP A 129 1.56 17.69 -11.64
C TRP A 129 1.70 16.92 -10.35
N TYR A 130 0.98 17.38 -9.33
CA TYR A 130 1.16 16.94 -7.95
C TYR A 130 0.60 15.52 -7.70
N ILE A 131 1.21 14.50 -8.30
CA ILE A 131 0.93 13.08 -8.05
C ILE A 131 2.25 12.40 -7.76
N ASP A 132 2.75 12.61 -6.55
CA ASP A 132 3.97 11.99 -6.07
C ASP A 132 3.66 10.89 -5.04
N TYR A 133 2.64 10.06 -5.32
CA TYR A 133 2.24 8.93 -4.49
C TYR A 133 1.83 7.75 -5.35
N HIS A 134 2.03 6.53 -4.85
CA HIS A 134 1.59 5.29 -5.50
C HIS A 134 0.20 4.90 -4.97
N PRO A 135 -0.86 5.02 -5.79
CA PRO A 135 -2.20 4.60 -5.37
C PRO A 135 -2.32 3.08 -5.43
N VAL A 136 -2.85 2.46 -4.36
CA VAL A 136 -3.06 1.01 -4.27
C VAL A 136 -4.54 0.66 -4.27
N ALA A 137 -5.34 1.43 -3.55
CA ALA A 137 -6.80 1.38 -3.55
C ALA A 137 -7.35 2.81 -3.43
N PRO A 138 -8.65 3.05 -3.65
CA PRO A 138 -9.24 4.39 -3.52
C PRO A 138 -8.91 5.09 -2.20
N GLU A 139 -8.85 4.33 -1.10
CA GLU A 139 -8.56 4.79 0.25
C GLU A 139 -7.11 4.53 0.71
N LEU A 140 -6.28 3.86 -0.10
CA LEU A 140 -4.93 3.41 0.31
C LEU A 140 -3.86 3.86 -0.67
N PHE A 141 -2.82 4.53 -0.18
CA PHE A 141 -1.64 4.91 -0.96
C PHE A 141 -0.32 4.60 -0.24
N SER A 142 0.78 4.64 -0.97
CA SER A 142 2.13 4.45 -0.44
C SER A 142 3.12 5.37 -1.15
N PHE A 143 4.21 5.75 -0.47
CA PHE A 143 5.36 6.39 -1.14
C PHE A 143 6.42 5.40 -1.61
N ARG A 144 6.26 4.10 -1.27
CA ARG A 144 7.19 3.01 -1.61
C ARG A 144 8.63 3.30 -1.21
N VAL A 145 8.80 3.87 -0.02
CA VAL A 145 10.12 4.13 0.57
C VAL A 145 10.27 3.52 1.95
N PRO A 146 11.50 3.14 2.34
CA PRO A 146 11.78 2.71 3.69
C PRO A 146 11.34 3.74 4.74
N SER A 147 11.08 3.26 5.94
CA SER A 147 10.93 4.12 7.13
C SER A 147 12.14 5.04 7.29
N PHE A 148 11.94 6.17 7.96
CA PHE A 148 13.01 7.09 8.31
C PHE A 148 13.01 7.35 9.82
N ALA A 149 14.19 7.57 10.37
CA ALA A 149 14.38 7.93 11.78
C ALA A 149 14.54 9.44 11.95
N ALA A 150 15.21 10.10 11.01
CA ALA A 150 15.59 11.51 11.08
C ALA A 150 15.37 12.26 9.75
N LYS A 151 15.68 13.56 9.73
CA LYS A 151 15.47 14.40 8.54
C LYS A 151 16.52 14.16 7.46
N GLU A 152 17.68 13.70 7.87
CA GLU A 152 18.85 13.42 7.05
C GLU A 152 18.65 12.16 6.20
N ASP A 153 17.68 11.31 6.56
CA ASP A 153 17.33 10.12 5.80
C ASP A 153 16.85 10.50 4.39
N PRO A 154 17.34 9.84 3.33
CA PRO A 154 16.91 10.09 1.95
C PRO A 154 15.39 9.92 1.73
N SER A 155 14.72 9.11 2.55
CA SER A 155 13.27 8.90 2.52
C SER A 155 12.46 10.09 3.06
N TYR A 156 13.06 10.96 3.89
CA TYR A 156 12.34 12.08 4.51
C TYR A 156 11.90 13.13 3.49
N PRO A 157 12.77 13.68 2.62
CA PRO A 157 12.35 14.61 1.57
C PRO A 157 11.33 14.00 0.62
N ARG A 158 11.42 12.69 0.35
CA ARG A 158 10.43 11.97 -0.46
C ARG A 158 9.03 12.01 0.15
N CYS A 159 8.92 11.78 1.46
CA CYS A 159 7.65 11.81 2.17
C CYS A 159 7.09 13.23 2.29
N LEU A 160 7.96 14.22 2.56
CA LEU A 160 7.57 15.63 2.62
C LEU A 160 6.96 16.10 1.30
N ASN A 161 7.67 15.88 0.19
CA ASN A 161 7.21 16.27 -1.15
C ASN A 161 5.95 15.50 -1.55
N GLY A 162 5.88 14.21 -1.24
CA GLY A 162 4.71 13.37 -1.49
C GLY A 162 3.45 13.83 -0.74
N LEU A 163 3.58 14.19 0.54
CA LEU A 163 2.45 14.68 1.35
C LEU A 163 1.98 16.04 0.88
N PHE A 164 2.92 16.94 0.59
CA PHE A 164 2.59 18.24 0.04
C PHE A 164 1.88 18.11 -1.31
N SER A 165 2.38 17.22 -2.17
CA SER A 165 1.80 16.86 -3.46
C SER A 165 0.36 16.33 -3.30
N LEU A 166 0.12 15.39 -2.36
CA LEU A 166 -1.23 14.89 -2.05
C LEU A 166 -2.19 16.00 -1.59
N CYS A 167 -1.72 16.93 -0.75
CA CYS A 167 -2.53 18.06 -0.30
C CYS A 167 -2.91 18.98 -1.46
N LEU A 168 -1.97 19.28 -2.36
CA LEU A 168 -2.23 20.10 -3.56
C LEU A 168 -3.16 19.39 -4.55
N ALA A 169 -2.96 18.09 -4.77
CA ALA A 169 -3.82 17.27 -5.62
C ALA A 169 -5.28 17.29 -5.14
N SER A 170 -5.47 17.36 -3.82
CA SER A 170 -6.79 17.50 -3.20
C SER A 170 -7.44 18.87 -3.41
N GLY A 171 -6.63 19.90 -3.69
CA GLY A 171 -7.05 21.30 -3.77
C GLY A 171 -7.44 21.92 -2.43
N LYS A 172 -7.22 21.23 -1.29
CA LYS A 172 -7.71 21.65 0.03
C LYS A 172 -6.56 21.96 0.98
N ALA A 173 -6.62 23.12 1.64
CA ALA A 173 -5.60 23.52 2.59
C ALA A 173 -5.60 22.58 3.83
N PRO A 174 -4.47 21.94 4.17
CA PRO A 174 -4.42 20.99 5.27
C PRO A 174 -4.25 21.68 6.63
N THR A 175 -5.14 21.37 7.57
CA THR A 175 -4.86 21.50 9.01
C THR A 175 -4.07 20.27 9.43
N VAL A 176 -2.91 20.44 10.06
CA VAL A 176 -1.98 19.32 10.34
C VAL A 176 -2.04 18.91 11.80
N LEU A 177 -2.33 17.63 12.04
CA LEU A 177 -2.21 16.94 13.31
C LEU A 177 -1.02 15.97 13.27
N HIS A 178 -0.39 15.73 14.41
CA HIS A 178 0.69 14.76 14.51
C HIS A 178 0.74 14.07 15.88
N THR A 179 1.36 12.88 15.93
CA THR A 179 1.68 12.22 17.20
C THR A 179 2.69 13.05 18.00
N LEU A 180 2.30 13.49 19.21
CA LEU A 180 3.15 14.33 20.07
C LEU A 180 4.40 13.60 20.56
N ALA A 181 4.30 12.29 20.79
CA ALA A 181 5.39 11.47 21.28
C ALA A 181 6.46 11.14 20.22
N SER A 182 6.24 11.52 18.95
CA SER A 182 7.13 11.20 17.85
C SER A 182 7.83 12.45 17.30
N PRO A 183 9.16 12.60 17.54
CA PRO A 183 9.94 13.69 16.96
C PRO A 183 9.90 13.69 15.44
N ARG A 184 9.99 12.52 14.79
CA ARG A 184 9.98 12.38 13.33
C ARG A 184 8.63 12.78 12.71
N ALA A 185 7.52 12.41 13.35
CA ALA A 185 6.19 12.85 12.91
C ALA A 185 5.99 14.35 13.09
N GLY A 186 6.42 14.91 14.23
CA GLY A 186 6.33 16.35 14.50
C GLY A 186 7.16 17.20 13.55
N ALA A 187 8.39 16.76 13.26
CA ALA A 187 9.27 17.38 12.27
C ALA A 187 8.61 17.46 10.88
N LEU A 188 8.12 16.33 10.37
CA LEU A 188 7.45 16.24 9.08
C LEU A 188 6.19 17.12 9.05
N ALA A 189 5.40 17.07 10.12
CA ALA A 189 4.17 17.85 10.24
C ALA A 189 4.44 19.36 10.19
N HIS A 190 5.46 19.84 10.90
CA HIS A 190 5.84 21.26 10.91
C HIS A 190 6.27 21.73 9.51
N GLU A 191 7.05 20.94 8.80
CA GLU A 191 7.49 21.29 7.44
C GLU A 191 6.36 21.26 6.42
N VAL A 192 5.48 20.25 6.44
CA VAL A 192 4.30 20.21 5.57
C VAL A 192 3.40 21.43 5.84
N ALA A 193 3.14 21.76 7.11
CA ALA A 193 2.36 22.94 7.46
C ALA A 193 3.03 24.25 7.00
N THR A 194 4.35 24.34 7.09
CA THR A 194 5.12 25.50 6.61
C THR A 194 5.00 25.63 5.09
N LEU A 195 5.19 24.55 4.35
CA LEU A 195 5.04 24.54 2.89
C LEU A 195 3.61 24.89 2.46
N ALA A 196 2.60 24.35 3.14
CA ALA A 196 1.20 24.68 2.88
C ALA A 196 0.93 26.17 3.15
N ASN A 197 1.48 26.73 4.23
CA ASN A 197 1.33 28.14 4.56
C ASN A 197 2.01 29.08 3.57
N THR A 198 3.21 28.72 3.08
CA THR A 198 3.92 29.49 2.05
C THR A 198 3.18 29.46 0.71
N ASN A 199 2.52 28.35 0.38
CA ASN A 199 1.80 28.16 -0.88
C ASN A 199 0.27 28.26 -0.71
N LYS A 200 -0.22 29.10 0.22
CA LYS A 200 -1.68 29.25 0.49
C LYS A 200 -2.52 29.53 -0.76
N HIS A 201 -1.98 30.28 -1.70
CA HIS A 201 -2.64 30.64 -2.95
C HIS A 201 -2.93 29.44 -3.86
N ALA A 202 -2.22 28.32 -3.68
CA ALA A 202 -2.41 27.10 -4.47
C ALA A 202 -3.57 26.23 -3.94
N PHE A 203 -4.14 26.54 -2.77
CA PHE A 203 -5.25 25.82 -2.18
C PHE A 203 -6.57 26.57 -2.37
N ALA A 204 -7.66 25.83 -2.56
CA ALA A 204 -9.01 26.37 -2.50
C ALA A 204 -9.40 26.69 -1.04
N SER A 205 -10.56 27.34 -0.87
CA SER A 205 -11.08 27.72 0.46
C SER A 205 -11.45 26.53 1.35
N ASP A 206 -11.70 25.36 0.75
CA ASP A 206 -12.02 24.13 1.47
C ASP A 206 -10.82 23.61 2.28
N ARG A 207 -11.10 23.15 3.50
CA ARG A 207 -10.09 22.62 4.42
C ARG A 207 -10.09 21.09 4.42
N SER A 208 -8.89 20.54 4.57
CA SER A 208 -8.67 19.11 4.84
C SER A 208 -7.94 18.94 6.16
N LEU A 209 -8.01 17.74 6.74
CA LEU A 209 -7.24 17.38 7.93
C LEU A 209 -6.15 16.40 7.52
N LEU A 210 -4.89 16.72 7.76
CA LEU A 210 -3.75 15.81 7.59
C LEU A 210 -3.30 15.34 8.96
N ILE A 211 -3.27 14.02 9.18
CA ILE A 211 -2.90 13.40 10.45
C ILE A 211 -1.65 12.54 10.22
N ILE A 212 -0.53 12.95 10.81
CA ILE A 212 0.74 12.24 10.73
C ILE A 212 0.93 11.40 11.99
N VAL A 213 0.85 10.08 11.82
CA VAL A 213 0.98 9.08 12.88
C VAL A 213 2.32 8.38 12.74
N ASP A 214 2.84 7.87 13.85
CA ASP A 214 4.08 7.09 13.88
C ASP A 214 3.75 5.63 14.17
N ARG A 215 4.24 4.70 13.37
CA ARG A 215 4.04 3.25 13.53
C ARG A 215 4.37 2.73 14.93
N ASN A 216 5.27 3.39 15.65
CA ASN A 216 5.61 3.02 17.03
C ASN A 216 4.41 3.08 17.99
N CYS A 217 3.33 3.78 17.60
CA CYS A 217 2.10 3.72 18.36
C CYS A 217 1.38 2.38 18.26
N ASP A 218 1.46 1.67 17.12
CA ASP A 218 0.75 0.42 16.89
C ASP A 218 1.61 -0.55 16.09
N VAL A 219 2.40 -1.29 16.84
CA VAL A 219 3.32 -2.29 16.32
C VAL A 219 2.73 -3.69 16.23
N LEU A 220 1.52 -3.90 16.77
CA LEU A 220 0.88 -5.21 16.81
C LEU A 220 0.16 -5.50 15.49
N THR A 221 -0.51 -4.48 14.92
CA THR A 221 -1.25 -4.62 13.67
C THR A 221 -0.39 -5.15 12.50
N PRO A 222 0.86 -4.70 12.27
CA PRO A 222 1.71 -5.27 11.22
C PRO A 222 2.19 -6.69 11.47
N LEU A 223 2.14 -7.18 12.72
CA LEU A 223 2.56 -8.53 13.10
C LEU A 223 1.42 -9.55 13.07
N ALA A 224 0.17 -9.09 13.13
CA ALA A 224 -1.01 -9.95 13.11
C ALA A 224 -1.30 -10.48 11.70
N THR A 225 -1.69 -11.76 11.58
CA THR A 225 -2.15 -12.31 10.30
C THR A 225 -3.48 -11.68 9.90
N THR A 226 -3.53 -11.20 8.66
CA THR A 226 -4.70 -10.65 7.98
C THR A 226 -5.26 -11.68 7.00
N TRP A 227 -6.60 -11.76 6.90
CA TRP A 227 -7.31 -12.75 6.07
C TRP A 227 -8.02 -12.11 4.87
N GLU A 228 -7.86 -10.81 4.66
CA GLU A 228 -8.36 -10.11 3.50
C GLU A 228 -7.61 -10.58 2.25
N TYR A 229 -8.33 -10.76 1.14
CA TYR A 229 -7.76 -11.32 -0.07
C TYR A 229 -6.53 -10.56 -0.57
N ASN A 230 -6.61 -9.23 -0.64
CA ASN A 230 -5.49 -8.39 -1.06
C ASN A 230 -4.28 -8.47 -0.12
N ALA A 231 -4.54 -8.56 1.19
CA ALA A 231 -3.51 -8.65 2.20
C ALA A 231 -2.77 -9.99 2.12
N MET A 232 -3.50 -11.09 1.91
CA MET A 232 -2.90 -12.42 1.72
C MET A 232 -2.08 -12.52 0.44
N LEU A 233 -2.56 -11.93 -0.68
CA LEU A 233 -1.79 -11.88 -1.92
C LEU A 233 -0.46 -11.10 -1.73
N HIS A 234 -0.51 -9.98 -1.01
CA HIS A 234 0.68 -9.19 -0.72
C HIS A 234 1.64 -9.89 0.26
N GLU A 235 1.13 -10.50 1.33
CA GLU A 235 1.93 -11.18 2.35
C GLU A 235 2.56 -12.48 1.83
N PHE A 236 1.76 -13.36 1.21
CA PHE A 236 2.19 -14.73 0.90
C PHE A 236 2.66 -14.89 -0.55
N LEU A 237 2.04 -14.19 -1.51
CA LEU A 237 2.45 -14.23 -2.91
C LEU A 237 3.34 -13.06 -3.33
N LYS A 238 3.69 -12.16 -2.38
CA LYS A 238 4.59 -11.02 -2.60
C LYS A 238 4.11 -10.09 -3.72
N MET A 239 2.80 -9.97 -3.90
CA MET A 239 2.23 -9.07 -4.91
C MET A 239 2.24 -7.62 -4.41
N ASP A 240 3.18 -6.81 -4.88
CA ASP A 240 3.20 -5.36 -4.61
C ASP A 240 2.15 -4.64 -5.46
N GLY A 241 1.01 -4.27 -4.85
CA GLY A 241 -0.21 -3.76 -5.50
C GLY A 241 0.00 -2.74 -6.63
N GLY A 242 -0.08 -3.21 -7.87
CA GLY A 242 0.18 -2.43 -9.09
C GLY A 242 0.83 -3.20 -10.25
N GLY A 243 1.09 -4.50 -10.06
CA GLY A 243 1.71 -5.33 -11.08
C GLY A 243 3.24 -5.25 -11.06
N LEU A 244 3.87 -6.41 -11.29
CA LEU A 244 5.29 -6.70 -11.25
C LEU A 244 5.93 -6.69 -9.85
N GLU A 245 6.06 -7.90 -9.28
CA GLU A 245 7.35 -8.58 -9.03
C GLU A 245 7.10 -9.84 -8.17
N ALA A 246 6.48 -10.87 -8.76
CA ALA A 246 6.54 -12.23 -8.19
C ALA A 246 6.40 -13.30 -9.27
N ALA A 247 7.50 -14.00 -9.53
CA ALA A 247 7.55 -15.41 -9.97
C ALA A 247 6.65 -15.86 -11.15
N GLY A 248 6.67 -15.15 -12.28
CA GLY A 248 6.05 -15.64 -13.53
C GLY A 248 4.53 -15.68 -13.53
N GLU A 249 3.88 -14.94 -12.62
CA GLU A 249 2.42 -14.88 -12.52
C GLU A 249 1.83 -13.67 -13.25
N THR A 250 0.59 -13.81 -13.74
CA THR A 250 -0.13 -12.72 -14.40
C THR A 250 -0.53 -11.66 -13.37
N PRO A 251 -0.18 -10.38 -13.60
CA PRO A 251 -0.49 -9.32 -12.66
C PRO A 251 -2.01 -9.17 -12.46
N VAL A 252 -2.41 -8.82 -11.23
CA VAL A 252 -3.79 -8.46 -10.92
C VAL A 252 -3.89 -6.94 -10.94
N SER A 253 -4.79 -6.42 -11.78
CA SER A 253 -5.03 -4.99 -11.96
C SER A 253 -6.34 -4.61 -11.26
N PHE A 254 -6.32 -3.59 -10.41
CA PHE A 254 -7.55 -3.04 -9.81
C PHE A 254 -8.49 -2.44 -10.86
N LEU A 255 -7.97 -2.05 -12.03
CA LEU A 255 -8.71 -1.32 -13.08
C LEU A 255 -9.51 -2.25 -13.98
N ASP A 256 -8.95 -3.40 -14.34
CA ASP A 256 -9.53 -4.30 -15.34
C ASP A 256 -10.22 -5.51 -14.73
N ASP A 257 -9.93 -5.79 -13.47
CA ASP A 257 -10.36 -7.01 -12.81
C ASP A 257 -11.50 -6.72 -11.84
N ALA A 258 -12.73 -6.85 -12.34
CA ALA A 258 -13.94 -6.65 -11.54
C ALA A 258 -14.01 -7.65 -10.37
N LEU A 259 -13.62 -8.91 -10.60
CA LEU A 259 -13.62 -9.94 -9.58
C LEU A 259 -12.64 -9.59 -8.46
N TYR A 260 -11.43 -9.14 -8.80
CA TYR A 260 -10.47 -8.65 -7.81
C TYR A 260 -11.00 -7.44 -7.03
N ARG A 261 -11.53 -6.43 -7.72
CA ARG A 261 -12.04 -5.21 -7.10
C ARG A 261 -13.14 -5.49 -6.08
N GLU A 262 -14.06 -6.38 -6.43
CA GLU A 262 -15.18 -6.75 -5.55
C GLU A 262 -14.74 -7.68 -4.41
N SER A 263 -13.64 -8.41 -4.60
CA SER A 263 -13.09 -9.33 -3.60
C SER A 263 -11.96 -8.73 -2.76
N LEU A 264 -11.52 -7.51 -3.07
CA LEU A 264 -10.32 -6.88 -2.51
C LEU A 264 -10.27 -6.94 -0.97
N PHE A 265 -11.40 -6.61 -0.36
CA PHE A 265 -11.59 -6.51 1.09
C PHE A 265 -12.41 -7.66 1.68
N LEU A 266 -12.75 -8.67 0.88
CA LEU A 266 -13.45 -9.85 1.38
C LEU A 266 -12.47 -10.74 2.17
N ASN A 267 -13.00 -11.42 3.17
CA ASN A 267 -12.24 -12.46 3.86
C ASN A 267 -11.92 -13.61 2.89
N PHE A 268 -10.84 -14.34 3.13
CA PHE A 268 -10.44 -15.52 2.37
C PHE A 268 -11.58 -16.52 2.12
N GLY A 269 -12.40 -16.82 3.13
CA GLY A 269 -13.57 -17.70 2.97
C GLY A 269 -14.63 -17.14 2.01
N GLU A 270 -15.00 -15.88 2.19
CA GLU A 270 -15.96 -15.16 1.32
C GLU A 270 -15.44 -15.01 -0.11
N THR A 271 -14.13 -14.83 -0.27
CA THR A 271 -13.45 -14.78 -1.57
C THR A 271 -13.58 -16.14 -2.27
N GLY A 272 -13.40 -17.25 -1.55
CA GLY A 272 -13.60 -18.59 -2.07
C GLY A 272 -15.04 -18.83 -2.54
N GLU A 273 -16.04 -18.41 -1.78
CA GLU A 273 -17.45 -18.45 -2.17
C GLU A 273 -17.71 -17.59 -3.42
N ARG A 274 -17.11 -16.40 -3.49
CA ARG A 274 -17.27 -15.51 -4.64
C ARG A 274 -16.69 -16.11 -5.92
N ILE A 275 -15.48 -16.64 -5.86
CA ILE A 275 -14.81 -17.30 -7.00
C ILE A 275 -15.65 -18.51 -7.44
N ARG A 276 -16.20 -19.29 -6.49
CA ARG A 276 -17.11 -20.41 -6.80
C ARG A 276 -18.37 -19.93 -7.50
N GLY A 277 -19.06 -18.93 -6.95
CA GLY A 277 -20.28 -18.40 -7.53
C GLY A 277 -20.07 -17.95 -8.96
N ARG A 278 -18.97 -17.23 -9.22
CA ARG A 278 -18.63 -16.79 -10.59
C ARG A 278 -18.30 -17.96 -11.53
N LEU A 279 -17.68 -19.02 -11.02
CA LEU A 279 -17.43 -20.25 -11.78
C LEU A 279 -18.72 -21.01 -12.11
N GLU A 280 -19.68 -21.07 -11.18
CA GLU A 280 -20.99 -21.69 -11.39
C GLU A 280 -21.86 -20.90 -12.37
N GLU A 281 -21.85 -19.58 -12.28
CA GLU A 281 -22.48 -18.68 -13.27
C GLU A 281 -21.96 -18.98 -14.68
N LEU A 282 -20.64 -19.02 -14.87
CA LEU A 282 -20.01 -19.34 -16.15
C LEU A 282 -20.41 -20.73 -16.69
N LYS A 283 -20.51 -21.75 -15.82
CA LYS A 283 -20.94 -23.10 -16.21
C LYS A 283 -22.42 -23.12 -16.61
N SER A 284 -23.29 -22.45 -15.84
CA SER A 284 -24.73 -22.40 -16.13
C SER A 284 -25.03 -21.67 -17.45
N GLU A 285 -24.24 -20.64 -17.78
CA GLU A 285 -24.32 -19.94 -19.06
C GLU A 285 -23.86 -20.82 -20.23
N GLU A 286 -22.90 -21.72 -20.02
CA GLU A 286 -22.49 -22.73 -21.00
C GLU A 286 -23.60 -23.75 -21.29
N GLU A 287 -24.24 -24.27 -20.25
CA GLU A 287 -25.30 -25.25 -20.35
C GLU A 287 -26.56 -24.70 -21.03
N ARG A 288 -26.94 -23.45 -20.73
CA ARG A 288 -28.09 -22.77 -21.36
C ARG A 288 -27.95 -22.59 -22.87
N LYS A 289 -26.73 -22.54 -23.42
CA LYS A 289 -26.48 -22.37 -24.86
C LYS A 289 -26.27 -23.68 -25.62
N ASN A 290 -25.90 -24.77 -24.94
CA ASN A 290 -25.88 -26.11 -25.55
C ASN A 290 -27.30 -26.68 -25.78
N THR A 291 -28.35 -25.94 -25.40
CA THR A 291 -29.73 -26.25 -25.75
C THR A 291 -30.02 -25.75 -27.18
N PRO A 292 -30.29 -26.63 -28.16
CA PRO A 292 -30.48 -26.23 -29.55
C PRO A 292 -31.81 -25.48 -29.69
N GLY A 293 -31.78 -24.17 -29.95
CA GLY A 293 -33.04 -23.47 -30.26
C GLY A 293 -33.11 -21.95 -30.34
N LYS A 294 -32.09 -21.16 -29.92
CA LYS A 294 -32.17 -19.69 -30.05
C LYS A 294 -30.83 -19.06 -30.39
N GLN A 295 -30.50 -18.99 -31.68
CA GLN A 295 -29.44 -18.11 -32.20
C GLN A 295 -30.02 -17.17 -33.27
N ASN A 296 -30.73 -16.13 -32.84
CA ASN A 296 -31.05 -14.98 -33.68
C ASN A 296 -30.42 -13.73 -33.03
N GLY A 297 -29.11 -13.59 -33.18
CA GLY A 297 -28.36 -12.40 -32.78
C GLY A 297 -27.30 -12.10 -33.84
N SER A 298 -27.00 -10.84 -34.08
CA SER A 298 -26.02 -10.43 -35.10
C SER A 298 -24.66 -11.10 -34.84
N LEU A 299 -23.94 -11.48 -35.89
CA LEU A 299 -22.60 -12.08 -35.78
C LEU A 299 -21.65 -11.24 -34.91
N ILE A 300 -21.79 -9.91 -34.93
CA ILE A 300 -21.01 -8.98 -34.11
C ILE A 300 -21.34 -9.12 -32.62
N GLU A 301 -22.62 -9.27 -32.28
CA GLU A 301 -23.07 -9.48 -30.89
C GLU A 301 -22.60 -10.85 -30.37
N GLN A 302 -22.57 -11.86 -31.25
CA GLN A 302 -22.07 -13.21 -30.90
C GLN A 302 -20.55 -13.21 -30.67
N VAL A 303 -19.79 -12.51 -31.51
CA VAL A 303 -18.33 -12.36 -31.35
C VAL A 303 -17.98 -11.53 -30.11
N GLY A 304 -18.66 -10.39 -29.90
CA GLY A 304 -18.47 -9.56 -28.70
C GLY A 304 -18.73 -10.33 -27.41
N PHE A 305 -19.85 -11.07 -27.37
CA PHE A 305 -20.16 -11.96 -26.25
C PHE A 305 -19.10 -13.06 -26.04
N TYR A 306 -18.56 -13.64 -27.11
CA TYR A 306 -17.51 -14.67 -27.01
C TYR A 306 -16.20 -14.10 -26.44
N LEU A 307 -15.81 -12.90 -26.86
CA LEU A 307 -14.62 -12.21 -26.37
C LEU A 307 -14.76 -11.84 -24.89
N GLU A 308 -15.91 -11.26 -24.50
CA GLU A 308 -16.23 -10.94 -23.11
C GLU A 308 -16.24 -12.19 -22.22
N LYS A 309 -16.82 -13.29 -22.72
CA LYS A 309 -16.81 -14.59 -22.04
C LYS A 309 -15.40 -15.12 -21.86
N ARG A 310 -14.57 -15.07 -22.91
CA ARG A 310 -13.18 -15.55 -22.84
C ARG A 310 -12.40 -14.78 -21.78
N SER A 311 -12.48 -13.45 -21.81
CA SER A 311 -11.85 -12.57 -20.81
C SER A 311 -12.32 -12.88 -19.38
N THR A 312 -13.63 -13.02 -19.19
CA THR A 312 -14.21 -13.37 -17.87
C THR A 312 -13.74 -14.76 -17.40
N SER A 313 -13.69 -15.73 -18.31
CA SER A 313 -13.24 -17.09 -18.03
C SER A 313 -11.74 -17.15 -17.68
N GLU A 314 -10.91 -16.37 -18.35
CA GLU A 314 -9.48 -16.21 -18.04
C GLU A 314 -9.30 -15.55 -16.66
N THR A 315 -10.07 -14.51 -16.35
CA THR A 315 -10.06 -13.82 -15.05
C THR A 315 -10.43 -14.77 -13.90
N VAL A 316 -11.52 -15.53 -14.04
CA VAL A 316 -11.93 -16.52 -13.02
C VAL A 316 -10.87 -17.61 -12.84
N ARG A 317 -10.27 -18.12 -13.93
CA ARG A 317 -9.16 -19.09 -13.84
C ARG A 317 -7.94 -18.51 -13.13
N LYS A 318 -7.59 -17.25 -13.40
CA LYS A 318 -6.49 -16.55 -12.72
C LYS A 318 -6.73 -16.51 -11.21
N HIS A 319 -7.89 -16.02 -10.78
CA HIS A 319 -8.23 -15.94 -9.36
C HIS A 319 -8.36 -17.30 -8.70
N LEU A 320 -8.86 -18.32 -9.40
CA LEU A 320 -8.89 -19.70 -8.90
C LEU A 320 -7.48 -20.25 -8.69
N SER A 321 -6.54 -19.98 -9.61
CA SER A 321 -5.13 -20.36 -9.48
C SER A 321 -4.49 -19.69 -8.26
N LEU A 322 -4.63 -18.36 -8.13
CA LEU A 322 -4.14 -17.59 -6.98
C LEU A 322 -4.73 -18.11 -5.66
N PHE A 323 -6.03 -18.34 -5.61
CA PHE A 323 -6.72 -18.86 -4.44
C PHE A 323 -6.22 -20.27 -4.06
N THR A 324 -5.99 -21.14 -5.04
CA THR A 324 -5.47 -22.50 -4.81
C THR A 324 -4.05 -22.45 -4.25
N LYS A 325 -3.19 -21.56 -4.77
CA LYS A 325 -1.84 -21.34 -4.24
C LYS A 325 -1.85 -20.80 -2.82
N LEU A 326 -2.69 -19.80 -2.54
CA LEU A 326 -2.89 -19.29 -1.18
C LEU A 326 -3.33 -20.41 -0.24
N ASN A 327 -4.28 -21.25 -0.65
CA ASN A 327 -4.75 -22.36 0.17
C ASN A 327 -3.62 -23.37 0.44
N SER A 328 -2.85 -23.76 -0.59
CA SER A 328 -1.66 -24.63 -0.41
C SER A 328 -0.68 -24.03 0.58
N HIS A 329 -0.36 -22.74 0.43
CA HIS A 329 0.56 -22.04 1.32
C HIS A 329 0.04 -21.98 2.76
N VAL A 330 -1.27 -21.73 2.96
CA VAL A 330 -1.91 -21.71 4.28
C VAL A 330 -1.83 -23.07 4.97
N ASP A 331 -2.08 -24.15 4.23
CA ASP A 331 -2.05 -25.52 4.74
C ASP A 331 -0.62 -26.00 5.01
N GLU A 332 0.32 -25.81 4.07
CA GLU A 332 1.72 -26.24 4.18
C GLU A 332 2.47 -25.54 5.31
N ASN A 333 2.18 -24.26 5.55
CA ASN A 333 2.85 -23.45 6.56
C ASN A 333 2.08 -23.33 7.88
N ASN A 334 1.03 -24.13 8.09
CA ASN A 334 0.24 -24.14 9.34
C ASN A 334 -0.29 -22.75 9.75
N ILE A 335 -0.67 -21.92 8.78
CA ILE A 335 -1.03 -20.50 9.02
C ILE A 335 -2.26 -20.37 9.92
N TYR A 336 -3.20 -21.32 9.85
CA TYR A 336 -4.34 -21.36 10.75
C TYR A 336 -3.93 -21.52 12.22
N SER A 337 -3.02 -22.46 12.52
CA SER A 337 -2.52 -22.68 13.88
C SER A 337 -1.72 -21.47 14.37
N LEU A 338 -0.94 -20.84 13.48
CA LEU A 338 -0.25 -19.59 13.78
C LEU A 338 -1.25 -18.50 14.16
N PHE A 339 -2.29 -18.30 13.35
CA PHE A 339 -3.32 -17.30 13.58
C PHE A 339 -4.07 -17.52 14.90
N GLU A 340 -4.41 -18.76 15.26
CA GLU A 340 -5.05 -19.07 16.55
C GLU A 340 -4.17 -18.64 17.74
N ILE A 341 -2.87 -18.96 17.69
CA ILE A 341 -1.93 -18.54 18.73
C ILE A 341 -1.81 -17.01 18.77
N GLU A 342 -1.73 -16.34 17.62
CA GLU A 342 -1.67 -14.87 17.53
C GLU A 342 -2.92 -14.21 18.16
N GLN A 343 -4.12 -14.72 17.88
CA GLN A 343 -5.35 -14.19 18.46
C GLN A 343 -5.41 -14.40 19.98
N ASP A 344 -4.90 -15.53 20.47
CA ASP A 344 -4.83 -15.80 21.90
C ASP A 344 -3.81 -14.90 22.61
N ILE A 345 -2.70 -14.54 21.96
CA ILE A 345 -1.77 -13.52 22.44
C ILE A 345 -2.45 -12.14 22.45
N LEU A 346 -3.11 -11.76 21.35
CA LEU A 346 -3.74 -10.45 21.18
C LEU A 346 -4.88 -10.22 22.19
N SER A 347 -5.66 -11.28 22.47
CA SER A 347 -6.69 -11.32 23.50
C SER A 347 -6.15 -11.39 24.92
N GLY A 348 -4.90 -11.83 25.08
CA GLY A 348 -4.28 -12.05 26.38
C GLY A 348 -4.73 -13.35 27.05
N ALA A 349 -5.36 -14.26 26.31
CA ALA A 349 -5.55 -15.64 26.73
C ALA A 349 -4.21 -16.34 26.96
N VAL A 350 -3.22 -16.07 26.09
CA VAL A 350 -1.82 -16.47 26.26
C VAL A 350 -1.01 -15.27 26.73
N ASN A 351 -0.52 -15.34 27.97
CA ASN A 351 0.28 -14.26 28.57
C ASN A 351 1.51 -14.75 29.35
N LYS A 352 1.78 -16.06 29.32
CA LYS A 352 2.93 -16.71 29.96
C LYS A 352 3.77 -17.45 28.93
N VAL A 353 5.09 -17.50 29.15
CA VAL A 353 6.05 -18.12 28.22
C VAL A 353 5.77 -19.61 28.09
N GLU A 354 5.48 -20.30 29.20
CA GLU A 354 5.25 -21.75 29.21
C GLU A 354 4.01 -22.13 28.41
N GLU A 355 2.97 -21.28 28.40
CA GLU A 355 1.77 -21.50 27.60
C GLU A 355 2.03 -21.31 26.11
N LEU A 356 2.79 -20.26 25.74
CA LEU A 356 3.22 -20.03 24.37
C LEU A 356 4.03 -21.21 23.84
N GLU A 357 5.05 -21.65 24.59
CA GLU A 357 5.88 -22.80 24.22
C GLU A 357 5.05 -24.07 24.07
N LYS A 358 4.13 -24.34 24.99
CA LYS A 358 3.26 -25.53 24.92
C LYS A 358 2.45 -25.56 23.63
N ARG A 359 1.97 -24.40 23.16
CA ARG A 359 1.21 -24.29 21.90
C ARG A 359 2.10 -24.46 20.68
N ILE A 360 3.28 -23.86 20.67
CA ILE A 360 4.28 -24.04 19.59
C ILE A 360 4.70 -25.51 19.50
N ASP A 361 5.06 -26.12 20.64
CA ASP A 361 5.45 -27.53 20.73
C ASP A 361 4.30 -28.48 20.33
N ALA A 362 3.04 -28.07 20.50
CA ALA A 362 1.89 -28.86 20.04
C ALA A 362 1.81 -28.91 18.53
N VAL A 363 1.95 -27.77 17.85
CA VAL A 363 1.98 -27.71 16.38
C VAL A 363 3.18 -28.46 15.81
N GLN A 364 4.35 -28.34 16.45
CA GLN A 364 5.57 -29.06 16.07
C GLN A 364 5.40 -30.59 16.14
N ARG A 365 4.54 -31.09 17.05
CA ARG A 365 4.24 -32.53 17.19
C ARG A 365 3.16 -33.02 16.23
N GLU A 366 2.21 -32.16 15.89
CA GLU A 366 1.05 -32.51 15.06
C GLU A 366 1.31 -32.39 13.55
N THR A 367 2.41 -31.71 13.16
CA THR A 367 2.71 -31.38 11.76
C THR A 367 4.14 -31.80 11.42
N GLU A 368 4.37 -32.22 10.17
CA GLU A 368 5.71 -32.71 9.75
C GLU A 368 6.78 -31.61 9.77
N HIS A 369 6.40 -30.36 9.50
CA HIS A 369 7.34 -29.25 9.29
C HIS A 369 7.31 -28.20 10.41
N GLY A 370 6.35 -28.27 11.35
CA GLY A 370 6.22 -27.28 12.43
C GLY A 370 6.02 -25.85 11.94
N PHE A 371 6.56 -24.88 12.67
CA PHE A 371 6.63 -23.49 12.22
C PHE A 371 8.03 -23.18 11.68
N ALA A 372 8.07 -22.48 10.55
CA ALA A 372 9.30 -21.91 10.02
C ALA A 372 9.80 -20.77 10.91
N LYS A 373 11.10 -20.49 10.85
CA LYS A 373 11.74 -19.45 11.67
C LYS A 373 11.16 -18.07 11.38
N GLU A 374 10.83 -17.82 10.11
CA GLU A 374 10.20 -16.61 9.59
C GLU A 374 8.81 -16.36 10.19
N GLN A 375 8.15 -17.40 10.70
CA GLN A 375 6.86 -17.31 11.38
C GLN A 375 7.03 -17.14 12.90
N LEU A 376 8.04 -17.80 13.47
CA LEU A 376 8.31 -17.76 14.91
C LEU A 376 8.80 -16.38 15.36
N VAL A 377 9.67 -15.73 14.58
CA VAL A 377 10.18 -14.39 14.91
C VAL A 377 9.04 -13.37 15.11
N PRO A 378 8.14 -13.12 14.14
CA PRO A 378 7.03 -12.18 14.33
C PRO A 378 6.07 -12.62 15.45
N LEU A 379 5.86 -13.93 15.66
CA LEU A 379 5.05 -14.44 16.76
C LEU A 379 5.66 -14.08 18.13
N PHE A 380 6.97 -14.25 18.29
CA PHE A 380 7.68 -13.84 19.49
C PHE A 380 7.70 -12.32 19.67
N MET A 381 7.83 -11.55 18.59
CA MET A 381 7.68 -10.08 18.64
C MET A 381 6.28 -9.67 19.10
N LEU A 382 5.23 -10.35 18.62
CA LEU A 382 3.85 -10.10 19.00
C LEU A 382 3.62 -10.38 20.49
N PHE A 383 4.11 -11.54 20.97
CA PHE A 383 4.06 -11.88 22.39
C PHE A 383 4.86 -10.89 23.25
N GLY A 384 6.08 -10.55 22.82
CA GLY A 384 6.97 -9.60 23.47
C GLY A 384 6.33 -8.22 23.61
N GLY A 385 5.82 -7.64 22.51
CA GLY A 385 5.16 -6.32 22.55
C GLY A 385 3.93 -6.30 23.47
N LYS A 386 3.18 -7.40 23.53
CA LYS A 386 2.00 -7.51 24.40
C LYS A 386 2.33 -7.71 25.88
N CYS A 387 3.36 -8.49 26.20
CA CYS A 387 3.60 -9.00 27.55
C CYS A 387 4.82 -8.36 28.24
N LEU A 388 5.90 -8.04 27.51
CA LEU A 388 7.08 -7.36 28.08
C LEU A 388 6.76 -5.91 28.44
N SER A 389 5.90 -5.24 27.67
CA SER A 389 5.43 -3.87 27.98
C SER A 389 4.72 -3.75 29.33
N LYS A 390 4.21 -4.87 29.87
CA LYS A 390 3.55 -4.94 31.18
C LYS A 390 4.47 -5.48 32.30
N ASN A 391 5.72 -5.79 31.98
CA ASN A 391 6.69 -6.43 32.88
C ASN A 391 6.18 -7.74 33.51
N THR A 392 5.34 -8.49 32.78
CA THR A 392 4.68 -9.71 33.30
C THR A 392 5.46 -10.99 32.99
N VAL A 393 6.60 -10.89 32.30
CA VAL A 393 7.34 -12.03 31.75
C VAL A 393 8.78 -12.00 32.21
N ASP A 394 9.29 -13.16 32.64
CA ASP A 394 10.72 -13.36 32.88
C ASP A 394 11.49 -13.37 31.54
N VAL A 395 12.34 -12.36 31.38
CA VAL A 395 13.18 -12.16 30.19
C VAL A 395 14.13 -13.34 29.97
N ALA A 396 14.63 -13.97 31.02
CA ALA A 396 15.54 -15.10 30.92
C ALA A 396 14.80 -16.34 30.38
N ALA A 397 13.64 -16.66 30.95
CA ALA A 397 12.78 -17.73 30.46
C ALA A 397 12.35 -17.49 29.01
N PHE A 398 11.97 -16.26 28.67
CA PHE A 398 11.59 -15.89 27.31
C PHE A 398 12.75 -16.02 26.31
N SER A 399 13.96 -15.62 26.70
CA SER A 399 15.17 -15.78 25.88
C SER A 399 15.51 -17.25 25.66
N LEU A 400 15.34 -18.09 26.69
CA LEU A 400 15.56 -19.53 26.60
C LEU A 400 14.54 -20.19 25.66
N ALA A 401 13.27 -19.80 25.75
CA ALA A 401 12.20 -20.27 24.87
C ALA A 401 12.52 -19.95 23.40
N MET A 402 12.91 -18.71 23.09
CA MET A 402 13.30 -18.34 21.72
C MET A 402 14.51 -19.15 21.21
N LYS A 403 15.52 -19.34 22.07
CA LYS A 403 16.72 -20.13 21.72
C LYS A 403 16.38 -21.60 21.47
N LYS A 404 15.49 -22.19 22.26
CA LYS A 404 14.99 -23.57 22.09
C LYS A 404 14.34 -23.75 20.71
N HIS A 405 13.66 -22.72 20.21
CA HIS A 405 12.99 -22.71 18.91
C HIS A 405 13.89 -22.19 17.76
N GLY A 406 15.21 -22.11 17.96
CA GLY A 406 16.18 -21.88 16.88
C GLY A 406 16.41 -20.41 16.49
N LEU A 407 15.94 -19.44 17.28
CA LEU A 407 16.27 -18.03 17.04
C LEU A 407 17.74 -17.76 17.39
N SER A 408 18.39 -16.95 16.56
CA SER A 408 19.76 -16.48 16.75
C SER A 408 19.83 -15.43 17.86
N VAL A 409 21.05 -15.20 18.38
CA VAL A 409 21.29 -14.18 19.41
C VAL A 409 20.87 -12.78 18.93
N GLY A 410 21.09 -12.45 17.65
CA GLY A 410 20.69 -11.17 17.08
C GLY A 410 19.17 -10.99 17.06
N GLU A 411 18.44 -12.01 16.61
CA GLU A 411 16.96 -11.99 16.58
C GLU A 411 16.37 -11.89 17.99
N ILE A 412 16.92 -12.65 18.95
CA ILE A 412 16.50 -12.57 20.36
C ILE A 412 16.69 -11.15 20.89
N SER A 413 17.86 -10.55 20.67
CA SER A 413 18.13 -9.16 21.10
C SER A 413 17.13 -8.18 20.50
N ALA A 414 16.84 -8.31 19.21
CA ALA A 414 15.90 -7.44 18.51
C ALA A 414 14.45 -7.61 19.02
N VAL A 415 13.98 -8.84 19.24
CA VAL A 415 12.66 -9.13 19.83
C VAL A 415 12.54 -8.50 21.22
N LEU A 416 13.57 -8.63 22.05
CA LEU A 416 13.60 -8.06 23.40
C LEU A 416 13.65 -6.53 23.40
N GLY A 417 14.43 -5.93 22.49
CA GLY A 417 14.48 -4.48 22.29
C GLY A 417 13.12 -3.92 21.87
N PHE A 418 12.45 -4.61 20.96
CA PHE A 418 11.13 -4.26 20.46
C PHE A 418 10.03 -4.31 21.55
N GLY A 419 10.05 -5.33 22.41
CA GLY A 419 8.99 -5.55 23.41
C GLY A 419 8.91 -4.49 24.53
N LYS A 420 9.94 -3.65 24.70
CA LYS A 420 10.02 -2.67 25.80
C LYS A 420 9.29 -1.35 25.53
N ASN A 421 8.96 -1.03 24.28
CA ASN A 421 8.51 0.31 23.87
C ASN A 421 7.11 0.36 23.23
N THR A 422 6.26 -0.66 23.44
CA THR A 422 5.21 -0.97 22.47
C THR A 422 3.81 -1.11 23.07
N LEU A 423 3.12 0.02 23.29
CA LEU A 423 1.65 0.07 23.39
C LEU A 423 1.08 1.40 22.87
N PRO A 424 0.01 1.38 22.05
CA PRO A 424 -0.74 2.58 21.72
C PRO A 424 -1.40 3.13 22.98
N LYS A 425 -1.09 4.38 23.34
CA LYS A 425 -1.69 5.06 24.51
C LYS A 425 -3.20 5.26 24.39
N TRP A 426 -3.78 5.07 23.21
CA TRP A 426 -5.15 5.44 22.87
C TRP A 426 -6.11 4.27 22.61
N ARG A 427 -5.71 3.03 22.94
CA ARG A 427 -6.61 1.89 22.85
C ARG A 427 -7.65 1.97 23.98
N LYS A 428 -8.87 2.40 23.67
CA LYS A 428 -9.93 2.66 24.66
C LYS A 428 -10.63 1.43 25.22
N SER A 429 -10.52 0.27 24.58
CA SER A 429 -11.33 -0.89 24.96
C SER A 429 -10.47 -2.07 25.43
N LYS A 430 -10.57 -2.39 26.73
CA LYS A 430 -10.32 -3.74 27.24
C LYS A 430 -11.44 -4.71 26.82
N ALA A 431 -12.56 -4.20 26.29
CA ALA A 431 -13.80 -4.96 26.08
C ALA A 431 -13.97 -5.48 24.64
N ASP A 432 -13.42 -4.83 23.62
CA ASP A 432 -13.61 -5.26 22.21
C ASP A 432 -12.65 -6.35 21.73
N VAL A 433 -11.96 -7.00 22.67
CA VAL A 433 -11.24 -8.26 22.41
C VAL A 433 -12.09 -9.48 22.83
N LEU A 434 -13.36 -9.26 23.18
CA LEU A 434 -14.33 -10.31 23.46
C LEU A 434 -15.31 -10.48 22.29
N SER A 435 -14.96 -11.39 21.38
CA SER A 435 -15.94 -12.35 20.88
C SER A 435 -15.34 -13.74 20.96
N ARG A 436 -15.39 -14.30 22.17
CA ARG A 436 -15.27 -15.73 22.40
C ARG A 436 -16.40 -16.43 21.64
N SER A 437 -16.04 -17.05 20.52
CA SER A 437 -16.66 -18.26 19.97
C SER A 437 -15.67 -18.91 19.00
N ILE A 438 -14.65 -19.57 19.57
CA ILE A 438 -13.79 -20.49 18.83
C ILE A 438 -14.65 -21.72 18.51
N THR A 439 -15.26 -21.75 17.32
CA THR A 439 -15.84 -22.98 16.80
C THR A 439 -14.73 -23.68 16.03
N LYS A 440 -14.36 -24.91 16.46
CA LYS A 440 -13.30 -25.71 15.87
C LYS A 440 -13.35 -25.70 14.34
N MET A 441 -12.22 -25.33 13.75
CA MET A 441 -11.99 -25.21 12.33
C MET A 441 -12.16 -26.57 11.64
N GLY A 442 -13.02 -26.62 10.62
CA GLY A 442 -13.23 -27.81 9.82
C GLY A 442 -12.36 -27.76 8.58
N LYS A 443 -11.37 -28.64 8.46
CA LYS A 443 -10.56 -28.79 7.24
C LYS A 443 -11.46 -28.90 5.99
N GLY A 444 -11.20 -28.10 4.96
CA GLY A 444 -11.88 -28.17 3.67
C GLY A 444 -11.92 -26.85 2.91
N LEU A 445 -11.62 -26.92 1.61
CA LEU A 445 -11.76 -25.81 0.66
C LEU A 445 -13.21 -25.29 0.71
N PHE A 446 -13.41 -23.99 0.93
CA PHE A 446 -14.71 -23.29 0.88
C PHE A 446 -15.67 -23.47 2.06
N LYS A 447 -15.21 -23.82 3.26
CA LYS A 447 -16.08 -23.78 4.46
C LYS A 447 -16.20 -22.37 5.04
N LYS A 448 -17.39 -22.08 5.59
CA LYS A 448 -17.73 -20.82 6.24
C LYS A 448 -16.99 -20.71 7.57
N GLU A 449 -15.96 -19.87 7.61
CA GLU A 449 -15.14 -19.67 8.80
C GLU A 449 -15.41 -18.29 9.38
N ALA A 450 -16.15 -18.24 10.49
CA ALA A 450 -16.46 -16.99 11.18
C ALA A 450 -15.40 -16.70 12.25
N TYR A 451 -14.19 -16.35 11.83
CA TYR A 451 -13.25 -15.65 12.70
C TYR A 451 -13.36 -14.15 12.42
N VAL A 452 -13.60 -13.35 13.45
CA VAL A 452 -13.46 -11.90 13.35
C VAL A 452 -12.00 -11.59 13.69
N PRO A 453 -11.16 -11.19 12.71
CA PRO A 453 -9.78 -10.87 12.99
C PRO A 453 -9.68 -9.69 13.96
N HIS A 454 -8.50 -9.57 14.58
CA HIS A 454 -8.14 -8.40 15.38
C HIS A 454 -8.47 -7.11 14.62
N ARG A 455 -9.38 -6.30 15.18
CA ARG A 455 -9.71 -4.98 14.65
C ARG A 455 -8.51 -4.05 14.90
N ALA A 456 -7.93 -3.55 13.81
CA ALA A 456 -6.86 -2.57 13.88
C ALA A 456 -7.29 -1.36 14.74
N PRO A 457 -6.50 -0.95 15.77
CA PRO A 457 -6.76 0.24 16.57
C PRO A 457 -6.95 1.52 15.76
N PHE A 458 -6.46 1.52 14.52
CA PHE A 458 -6.66 2.58 13.55
C PHE A 458 -8.14 2.91 13.29
N ALA A 459 -9.04 1.93 13.36
CA ALA A 459 -10.47 2.20 13.21
C ALA A 459 -11.00 3.12 14.33
N ASP A 460 -10.59 2.88 15.57
CA ASP A 460 -10.93 3.73 16.71
C ASP A 460 -10.28 5.12 16.58
N LEU A 461 -9.07 5.18 16.03
CA LEU A 461 -8.38 6.44 15.77
C LEU A 461 -9.18 7.32 14.80
N ILE A 462 -9.68 6.75 13.70
CA ILE A 462 -10.53 7.47 12.73
C ILE A 462 -11.77 8.03 13.43
N GLU A 463 -12.48 7.20 14.21
CA GLU A 463 -13.70 7.61 14.91
C GLU A 463 -13.46 8.73 15.92
N LEU A 464 -12.36 8.66 16.68
CA LEU A 464 -12.01 9.68 17.66
C LEU A 464 -11.60 11.00 17.01
N VAL A 465 -10.85 10.95 15.92
CA VAL A 465 -10.48 12.15 15.16
C VAL A 465 -11.71 12.78 14.51
N ALA A 466 -12.58 11.97 13.89
CA ALA A 466 -13.84 12.43 13.30
C ALA A 466 -14.77 13.09 14.34
N ALA A 467 -14.74 12.61 15.60
CA ALA A 467 -15.47 13.21 16.71
C ALA A 467 -14.77 14.44 17.34
N GLY A 468 -13.64 14.91 16.80
CA GLY A 468 -12.86 16.03 17.35
C GLY A 468 -12.07 15.70 18.64
N ARG A 469 -12.03 14.42 19.04
CA ARG A 469 -11.40 13.92 20.26
C ARG A 469 -9.94 13.50 20.05
N TYR A 470 -9.25 14.11 19.09
CA TYR A 470 -7.90 13.74 18.67
C TYR A 470 -6.84 13.84 19.79
N ARG A 471 -7.03 14.71 20.79
CA ARG A 471 -6.11 14.82 21.94
C ARG A 471 -6.07 13.56 22.79
N GLU A 472 -7.17 12.81 22.85
CA GLU A 472 -7.22 11.51 23.56
C GLU A 472 -6.37 10.46 22.85
N CYS A 473 -6.06 10.69 21.58
CA CYS A 473 -5.15 9.89 20.77
C CYS A 473 -3.68 10.34 20.90
N GLY A 474 -3.34 11.24 21.83
CA GLY A 474 -1.99 11.80 21.93
C GLY A 474 -1.57 12.61 20.69
N LEU A 475 -2.54 13.08 19.91
CA LEU A 475 -2.31 13.93 18.74
C LEU A 475 -2.31 15.41 19.15
N GLY A 476 -1.36 16.17 18.59
CA GLY A 476 -1.25 17.62 18.69
C GLY A 476 -1.51 18.27 17.35
N ALA A 477 -1.95 19.52 17.36
CA ALA A 477 -2.20 20.29 16.15
C ALA A 477 -1.11 21.34 15.93
N ILE A 478 -0.80 21.61 14.67
CA ILE A 478 0.02 22.75 14.28
C ILE A 478 -0.93 23.91 13.95
N GLY A 479 -1.01 24.87 14.86
CA GLY A 479 -1.91 26.00 14.75
C GLY A 479 -3.32 25.71 15.28
N THR A 480 -4.31 26.45 14.78
CA THR A 480 -5.71 26.35 15.19
C THR A 480 -6.44 25.25 14.45
N VAL A 481 -7.22 24.44 15.17
CA VAL A 481 -8.09 23.40 14.60
C VAL A 481 -9.52 23.89 14.62
N ASP A 482 -10.22 23.74 13.49
CA ASP A 482 -11.63 24.09 13.35
C ASP A 482 -12.53 22.98 13.88
N ALA A 483 -13.85 23.24 13.89
CA ALA A 483 -14.83 22.21 14.20
C ALA A 483 -14.70 21.04 13.20
N PRO A 484 -14.86 19.77 13.64
CA PRO A 484 -14.70 18.59 12.78
C PRO A 484 -15.51 18.62 11.48
N GLU A 485 -16.71 19.19 11.54
CA GLU A 485 -17.64 19.36 10.41
C GLU A 485 -17.07 20.23 9.28
N SER A 486 -16.04 21.04 9.58
CA SER A 486 -15.35 21.88 8.60
C SER A 486 -14.45 21.08 7.66
N TYR A 487 -14.17 19.81 7.98
CA TYR A 487 -13.27 18.96 7.21
C TYR A 487 -14.04 17.96 6.36
N SER A 488 -14.02 18.17 5.04
CA SER A 488 -14.65 17.24 4.09
C SER A 488 -13.77 16.03 3.74
N SER A 489 -12.50 16.03 4.13
CA SER A 489 -11.55 14.95 3.85
C SER A 489 -10.47 14.87 4.94
N MET A 490 -10.13 13.64 5.33
CA MET A 490 -9.08 13.33 6.30
C MET A 490 -8.01 12.45 5.64
N PHE A 491 -6.76 12.90 5.70
CA PHE A 491 -5.58 12.19 5.21
C PHE A 491 -4.80 11.65 6.40
N PHE A 492 -4.66 10.34 6.51
CA PHE A 492 -3.78 9.72 7.50
C PHE A 492 -2.48 9.30 6.82
N PHE A 493 -1.35 9.68 7.42
CA PHE A 493 -0.04 9.23 6.98
C PHE A 493 0.69 8.56 8.13
N ILE A 494 1.04 7.28 7.96
CA ILE A 494 1.73 6.49 8.97
C ILE A 494 3.22 6.41 8.62
N VAL A 495 4.03 7.14 9.38
CA VAL A 495 5.49 7.07 9.33
C VAL A 495 5.92 5.70 9.83
N GLY A 496 6.71 4.98 9.04
CA GLY A 496 7.08 3.59 9.31
C GLY A 496 6.20 2.56 8.61
N GLY A 497 5.21 3.01 7.84
CA GLY A 497 4.45 2.19 6.90
C GLY A 497 3.03 1.89 7.37
N VAL A 498 2.15 1.57 6.42
CA VAL A 498 0.71 1.29 6.57
C VAL A 498 0.44 -0.20 6.30
N THR A 499 -0.62 -0.77 6.88
CA THR A 499 -1.04 -2.15 6.60
C THR A 499 -2.34 -2.20 5.80
N HIS A 500 -2.61 -3.34 5.16
CA HIS A 500 -3.90 -3.57 4.48
C HIS A 500 -5.09 -3.55 5.45
N ALA A 501 -4.90 -3.98 6.70
CA ALA A 501 -5.94 -3.91 7.74
C ALA A 501 -6.36 -2.47 8.06
N GLU A 502 -5.43 -1.52 8.01
CA GLU A 502 -5.72 -0.09 8.21
C GLU A 502 -6.40 0.52 6.99
N GLY A 503 -5.99 0.09 5.78
CA GLY A 503 -6.71 0.40 4.54
C GLY A 503 -8.17 -0.09 4.57
N LEU A 504 -8.40 -1.32 5.06
CA LEU A 504 -9.74 -1.86 5.27
C LEU A 504 -10.54 -1.02 6.27
N ALA A 505 -9.93 -0.60 7.37
CA ALA A 505 -10.61 0.24 8.36
C ALA A 505 -11.04 1.59 7.75
N ALA A 506 -10.20 2.21 6.92
CA ALA A 506 -10.57 3.41 6.16
C ALA A 506 -11.72 3.14 5.17
N HIS A 507 -11.65 2.05 4.41
CA HIS A 507 -12.70 1.65 3.48
C HIS A 507 -14.05 1.44 4.20
N MET A 508 -14.06 0.71 5.31
CA MET A 508 -15.26 0.46 6.11
C MET A 508 -15.84 1.74 6.72
N HIS A 509 -14.99 2.69 7.12
CA HIS A 509 -15.44 4.00 7.58
C HIS A 509 -16.14 4.78 6.46
N ASN A 510 -15.52 4.84 5.28
CA ASN A 510 -16.05 5.59 4.13
C ASN A 510 -17.38 5.05 3.61
N ARG A 511 -17.68 3.75 3.81
CA ARG A 511 -19.00 3.18 3.47
C ARG A 511 -20.11 3.62 4.43
N ARG A 512 -19.77 4.00 5.66
CA ARG A 512 -20.71 4.33 6.74
C ARG A 512 -20.84 5.83 6.97
N SER A 513 -19.82 6.60 6.62
CA SER A 513 -19.69 8.02 6.90
C SER A 513 -19.60 8.85 5.61
N ALA A 514 -20.07 10.10 5.65
CA ALA A 514 -19.88 11.04 4.55
C ALA A 514 -18.44 11.61 4.49
N ALA A 515 -17.69 11.52 5.60
CA ALA A 515 -16.31 11.98 5.65
C ALA A 515 -15.40 11.00 4.89
N ASN A 516 -14.62 11.54 3.95
CA ASN A 516 -13.70 10.72 3.15
C ASN A 516 -12.35 10.59 3.85
N VAL A 517 -12.00 9.37 4.23
CA VAL A 517 -10.71 9.00 4.81
C VAL A 517 -9.84 8.36 3.74
N VAL A 518 -8.61 8.86 3.61
CA VAL A 518 -7.57 8.24 2.80
C VAL A 518 -6.36 8.01 3.71
N VAL A 519 -5.83 6.80 3.72
CA VAL A 519 -4.68 6.41 4.54
C VAL A 519 -3.51 6.03 3.65
N GLY A 520 -2.30 6.36 4.07
CA GLY A 520 -1.09 5.87 3.45
C GLY A 520 0.07 5.85 4.42
N GLY A 521 1.21 5.40 3.93
CA GLY A 521 2.43 5.31 4.72
C GLY A 521 3.68 5.40 3.85
N THR A 522 4.84 5.33 4.51
CA THR A 522 6.14 5.27 3.81
C THR A 522 6.18 4.09 2.85
N ASP A 523 5.77 2.91 3.31
CA ASP A 523 5.52 1.73 2.50
C ASP A 523 4.27 0.96 2.98
N ILE A 524 3.80 -0.04 2.21
CA ILE A 524 2.82 -1.02 2.68
C ILE A 524 3.58 -2.19 3.32
N LEU A 525 3.31 -2.42 4.59
CA LEU A 525 4.00 -3.42 5.40
C LEU A 525 3.41 -4.82 5.17
N THR A 526 4.32 -5.77 4.98
CA THR A 526 4.14 -7.18 5.30
C THR A 526 4.79 -7.48 6.65
N LYS A 527 4.51 -8.64 7.27
CA LYS A 527 5.19 -9.03 8.52
C LYS A 527 6.70 -9.02 8.32
N ARG A 528 7.14 -9.56 7.18
CA ARG A 528 8.55 -9.59 6.79
C ARG A 528 9.17 -8.20 6.72
N LYS A 529 8.57 -7.27 5.96
CA LYS A 529 9.07 -5.89 5.83
C LYS A 529 9.15 -5.20 7.21
N PHE A 530 8.15 -5.44 8.06
CA PHE A 530 8.11 -4.86 9.39
C PHE A 530 9.20 -5.42 10.32
N VAL A 531 9.41 -6.73 10.33
CA VAL A 531 10.48 -7.39 11.10
C VAL A 531 11.86 -6.92 10.62
N GLU A 532 12.09 -6.88 9.31
CA GLU A 532 13.34 -6.38 8.70
C GLU A 532 13.61 -4.92 9.13
N ALA A 533 12.60 -4.05 9.07
CA ALA A 533 12.72 -2.65 9.50
C ALA A 533 13.01 -2.52 11.01
N ALA A 534 12.32 -3.29 11.85
CA ALA A 534 12.54 -3.28 13.29
C ALA A 534 13.96 -3.74 13.67
N PHE A 535 14.52 -4.70 12.92
CA PHE A 535 15.89 -5.17 13.14
C PHE A 535 16.93 -4.11 12.76
N LEU A 536 16.70 -3.37 11.68
CA LEU A 536 17.56 -2.24 11.28
C LEU A 536 17.53 -1.11 12.31
N GLU A 537 16.34 -0.75 12.82
CA GLU A 537 16.20 0.28 13.87
C GLU A 537 16.88 -0.16 15.19
N SER A 538 16.80 -1.45 15.55
CA SER A 538 17.51 -2.00 16.72
C SER A 538 19.02 -1.99 16.56
N ALA A 539 19.54 -2.24 15.36
CA ALA A 539 20.98 -2.19 15.08
C ALA A 539 21.50 -0.76 15.16
N ALA A 540 20.75 0.23 14.65
CA ALA A 540 21.13 1.64 14.69
C ALA A 540 21.09 2.27 16.09
N SER A 541 20.26 1.73 17.00
CA SER A 541 20.14 2.20 18.39
C SER A 541 21.11 1.52 19.36
N SER A 542 21.90 0.54 18.88
CA SER A 542 22.99 -0.06 19.65
C SER A 542 24.18 0.92 19.65
N PRO A 543 24.66 1.41 20.81
CA PRO A 543 25.84 2.26 20.82
C PRO A 543 27.01 1.43 20.26
N THR A 544 27.65 1.94 19.22
CA THR A 544 28.99 1.48 18.81
C THR A 544 29.89 1.57 20.04
N LEU A 545 30.27 0.39 20.56
CA LEU A 545 31.23 0.25 21.66
C LEU A 545 32.61 0.74 21.25
#